data_AF-A0A351F6Q4-F1
#
_entry.id   AF-A0A351F6Q4-F1
#
_cell.length_a   1.000
_cell.length_b   1.000
_cell.length_c   1.000
_cell.angle_alpha   90.00
_cell.angle_beta   90.00
_cell.angle_gamma   90.00
#
_symmetry.space_group_name_H-M   'P 1'
#
loop_
_entity.id
_entity.type
_entity.pdbx_description
1 polymer ?
#
loop_
_entity_poly.entity_id
_entity_poly.type
_entity_poly.pdbx_seq_one_letter_code
_entity_poly.pdbx_strand_id
1 'polypeptide(L)'
;IKANLSICVPFSKGGQACHDIFTRIADALTFRTNLNIEKSGCTEIASDRDTDALVMNGWFLMNADFCPAQSTDDNYANFLDKELLCGSHIRNSEIHVTAADKDRWNVPVATGFYIGNGSSSRTFPLEFQPQYLILMAAGQPAVTIDFANSTAKSHMAMATANTSSQGIQITSSGFKVSKATSGNVTSDLNAIGVSYIYVAYK
;
A
#
# COMPACT_ATOMS: atom_id res chain seq x y z
N ILE A 1 18.91 -11.48 -21.96
CA ILE A 1 19.81 -10.43 -22.51
C ILE A 1 20.80 -11.08 -23.46
N LYS A 2 20.98 -10.56 -24.68
CA LYS A 2 22.02 -11.04 -25.60
C LYS A 2 23.09 -9.95 -25.77
N ALA A 3 24.31 -10.22 -25.32
CA ALA A 3 25.45 -9.33 -25.48
C ALA A 3 26.37 -9.88 -26.57
N ASN A 4 26.74 -9.02 -27.52
CA ASN A 4 27.76 -9.33 -28.53
C ASN A 4 29.03 -8.56 -28.19
N LEU A 5 30.19 -9.17 -28.41
CA LEU A 5 31.49 -8.57 -28.18
C LEU A 5 32.46 -8.92 -29.31
N SER A 6 33.45 -8.07 -29.49
CA SER A 6 34.58 -8.31 -30.36
C SER A 6 35.86 -8.25 -29.54
N ILE A 7 36.67 -9.29 -29.61
CA ILE A 7 37.95 -9.40 -28.90
C ILE A 7 39.05 -9.20 -29.93
N CYS A 8 39.78 -8.10 -29.81
CA CYS A 8 40.92 -7.79 -30.65
C CYS A 8 42.21 -7.96 -29.85
N VAL A 9 43.13 -8.78 -30.34
CA VAL A 9 44.42 -9.04 -29.70
C VAL A 9 45.55 -8.85 -30.71
N PRO A 10 46.65 -8.16 -30.36
CA PRO A 10 47.79 -8.00 -31.26
C PRO A 10 48.35 -9.34 -31.77
N PHE A 11 48.80 -9.39 -33.03
CA PHE A 11 49.36 -10.63 -33.62
C PHE A 11 50.44 -11.29 -32.76
N SER A 12 51.25 -10.49 -32.06
CA SER A 12 52.33 -10.97 -31.18
C SER A 12 51.88 -11.86 -30.02
N LYS A 13 50.57 -11.89 -29.69
CA LYS A 13 50.02 -12.70 -28.60
C LYS A 13 49.41 -14.03 -29.08
N GLY A 14 49.22 -14.19 -30.39
CA GLY A 14 48.62 -15.39 -30.98
C GLY A 14 47.11 -15.52 -30.75
N GLY A 15 46.45 -16.36 -31.55
CA GLY A 15 44.98 -16.50 -31.55
C GLY A 15 44.41 -17.09 -30.26
N GLN A 16 45.19 -17.92 -29.54
CA GLN A 16 44.77 -18.49 -28.26
C GLN A 16 44.37 -17.41 -27.24
N ALA A 17 45.05 -16.25 -27.28
CA ALA A 17 44.75 -15.14 -26.38
C ALA A 17 43.31 -14.60 -26.56
N CYS A 18 42.71 -14.72 -27.75
CA CYS A 18 41.31 -14.36 -27.96
C CYS A 18 40.37 -15.27 -27.15
N HIS A 19 40.62 -16.58 -27.16
CA HIS A 19 39.86 -17.55 -26.39
C HIS A 19 40.08 -17.40 -24.88
N ASP A 20 41.31 -17.15 -24.44
CA ASP A 20 41.61 -16.96 -23.02
C ASP A 20 40.89 -15.73 -22.45
N ILE A 21 40.84 -14.63 -23.22
CA ILE A 21 40.07 -13.43 -22.84
C ILE A 21 38.57 -13.73 -22.81
N PHE A 22 38.04 -14.45 -23.82
CA PHE A 22 36.63 -14.82 -23.87
C PHE A 22 36.21 -15.64 -22.64
N THR A 23 37.00 -16.65 -22.26
CA THR A 23 36.75 -17.49 -21.08
C THR A 23 36.81 -16.68 -19.79
N ARG A 24 37.78 -15.77 -19.66
CA ARG A 24 37.86 -14.88 -18.49
C ARG A 24 36.65 -13.96 -18.34
N ILE A 25 36.09 -13.49 -19.45
CA ILE A 25 34.84 -12.71 -19.44
C ILE A 25 33.67 -13.60 -19.02
N ALA A 26 33.58 -14.82 -19.55
CA ALA A 26 32.54 -15.78 -19.18
C ALA A 26 32.57 -16.14 -17.69
N ASP A 27 33.75 -16.36 -17.12
CA ASP A 27 33.95 -16.64 -15.70
C ASP A 27 33.54 -15.44 -14.83
N ALA A 28 33.91 -14.22 -15.23
CA ALA A 28 33.53 -13.01 -14.51
C ALA A 28 32.00 -12.83 -14.50
N LEU A 29 31.33 -13.11 -15.61
CA LEU A 29 29.87 -13.05 -15.70
C LEU A 29 29.21 -14.14 -14.85
N THR A 30 29.70 -15.38 -14.91
CA THR A 30 29.06 -16.53 -14.24
C THR A 30 29.26 -16.54 -12.72
N PHE A 31 30.45 -16.18 -12.23
CA PHE A 31 30.80 -16.37 -10.82
C PHE A 31 30.82 -15.09 -9.98
N ARG A 32 30.79 -13.92 -10.63
CA ARG A 32 30.85 -12.63 -9.92
C ARG A 32 29.62 -11.76 -10.12
N THR A 33 28.62 -12.25 -10.84
CA THR A 33 27.39 -11.50 -11.10
C THR A 33 26.18 -12.43 -11.05
N ASN A 34 24.99 -11.86 -10.85
CA ASN A 34 23.72 -12.58 -11.00
C ASN A 34 23.29 -12.70 -12.48
N LEU A 35 24.25 -12.62 -13.42
CA LEU A 35 24.04 -12.89 -14.83
C LEU A 35 24.38 -14.35 -15.11
N ASN A 36 23.35 -15.18 -15.20
CA ASN A 36 23.52 -16.58 -15.56
C ASN A 36 23.68 -16.69 -17.08
N ILE A 37 24.85 -17.14 -17.54
CA ILE A 37 25.06 -17.47 -18.96
C ILE A 37 24.25 -18.72 -19.27
N GLU A 38 23.19 -18.58 -20.05
CA GLU A 38 22.39 -19.70 -20.54
C GLU A 38 23.06 -20.38 -21.73
N LYS A 39 23.61 -19.56 -22.64
CA LYS A 39 24.34 -20.02 -23.83
C LYS A 39 25.44 -19.02 -24.19
N SER A 40 26.51 -19.51 -24.79
CA SER A 40 27.60 -18.68 -25.30
C SER A 40 28.14 -19.26 -26.60
N GLY A 41 28.83 -18.43 -27.38
CA GLY A 41 29.51 -18.88 -28.59
C GLY A 41 30.48 -17.84 -29.13
N CYS A 42 31.42 -18.29 -29.96
CA CYS A 42 32.37 -17.44 -30.68
C CYS A 42 32.52 -17.89 -32.13
N THR A 43 32.98 -16.98 -32.98
CA THR A 43 33.33 -17.25 -34.38
C THR A 43 34.78 -17.68 -34.50
N GLU A 44 35.18 -18.06 -35.71
CA GLU A 44 36.60 -18.22 -36.05
C GLU A 44 37.37 -16.91 -35.82
N ILE A 45 38.67 -17.05 -35.61
CA ILE A 45 39.60 -15.93 -35.46
C ILE A 45 40.04 -15.48 -36.85
N ALA A 46 39.84 -14.21 -37.14
CA ALA A 46 40.29 -13.59 -38.38
C ALA A 46 41.46 -12.63 -38.12
N SER A 47 42.34 -12.48 -39.10
CA SER A 47 43.31 -11.39 -39.10
C SER A 47 42.63 -10.12 -39.60
N ASP A 48 42.77 -9.05 -38.83
CA ASP A 48 42.41 -7.70 -39.24
C ASP A 48 43.70 -6.92 -39.51
N ARG A 49 43.90 -6.56 -40.78
CA ARG A 49 45.09 -5.86 -41.24
C ARG A 49 45.00 -4.35 -41.00
N ASP A 50 43.80 -3.81 -40.82
CA ASP A 50 43.62 -2.39 -40.55
C ASP A 50 43.98 -2.06 -39.09
N THR A 51 43.83 -3.03 -38.20
CA THR A 51 44.12 -2.89 -36.76
C THR A 51 45.34 -3.69 -36.28
N ASP A 52 46.07 -4.35 -37.19
CA ASP A 52 47.19 -5.25 -36.90
C ASP A 52 46.92 -6.25 -35.76
N ALA A 53 45.72 -6.84 -35.78
CA ALA A 53 45.20 -7.67 -34.71
C ALA A 53 44.55 -8.97 -35.22
N LEU A 54 44.46 -9.94 -34.33
CA LEU A 54 43.56 -11.08 -34.43
C LEU A 54 42.25 -10.70 -33.77
N VAL A 55 41.15 -10.92 -34.48
CA VAL A 55 39.81 -10.56 -34.05
C VAL A 55 38.95 -11.79 -33.94
N MET A 56 38.25 -11.93 -32.82
CA MET A 56 37.25 -12.96 -32.59
C MET A 56 35.95 -12.34 -32.11
N ASN A 57 34.85 -12.62 -32.80
CA ASN A 57 33.54 -12.19 -32.37
C ASN A 57 32.91 -13.24 -31.47
N GLY A 58 32.26 -12.79 -30.40
CA GLY A 58 31.63 -13.64 -29.40
C GLY A 58 30.28 -13.12 -28.97
N TRP A 59 29.49 -13.99 -28.36
CA TRP A 59 28.21 -13.64 -27.79
C TRP A 59 27.91 -14.44 -26.52
N PHE A 60 27.12 -13.83 -25.65
CA PHE A 60 26.56 -14.43 -24.45
C PHE A 60 25.05 -14.19 -24.44
N LEU A 61 24.27 -15.26 -24.27
CA LEU A 61 22.87 -15.21 -23.91
C LEU A 61 22.78 -15.40 -22.39
N MET A 62 22.31 -14.38 -21.71
CA MET A 62 22.27 -14.32 -20.25
C MET A 62 20.85 -14.11 -19.75
N ASN A 63 20.52 -14.76 -18.64
CA ASN A 63 19.37 -14.42 -17.82
C ASN A 63 19.85 -13.65 -16.58
N ALA A 64 19.06 -12.68 -16.15
CA ALA A 64 19.37 -11.84 -15.02
C ALA A 64 18.17 -11.79 -14.09
N ASP A 65 18.38 -12.19 -12.83
CA ASP A 65 17.40 -12.00 -11.78
C ASP A 65 17.75 -10.74 -11.00
N PHE A 66 16.97 -9.69 -11.24
CA PHE A 66 17.13 -8.39 -10.59
C PHE A 66 16.08 -8.14 -9.51
N CYS A 67 15.37 -9.18 -9.02
CA CYS A 67 14.29 -9.01 -8.06
C CYS A 67 14.81 -8.53 -6.69
N PRO A 68 14.60 -7.25 -6.32
CA PRO A 68 15.13 -6.70 -5.05
C PRO A 68 14.39 -7.26 -3.83
N ALA A 69 13.22 -7.87 -4.02
CA ALA A 69 12.42 -8.47 -2.97
C ALA A 69 12.87 -9.91 -2.62
N GLN A 70 13.71 -10.54 -3.43
CA GLN A 70 14.16 -11.92 -3.24
C GLN A 70 15.64 -12.05 -2.86
N SER A 71 16.46 -11.01 -3.02
CA SER A 71 17.86 -11.05 -2.61
C SER A 71 18.06 -10.49 -1.19
N THR A 72 18.36 -11.36 -0.24
CA THR A 72 18.69 -10.99 1.16
C THR A 72 20.17 -10.66 1.38
N ASP A 73 20.99 -10.64 0.32
CA ASP A 73 22.42 -10.36 0.45
C ASP A 73 22.68 -8.85 0.41
N ASP A 74 23.20 -8.28 1.49
CA ASP A 74 23.53 -6.84 1.61
C ASP A 74 24.71 -6.37 0.70
N ASN A 75 25.14 -7.18 -0.28
CA ASN A 75 26.25 -6.88 -1.18
C ASN A 75 25.83 -6.16 -2.47
N TYR A 76 24.90 -5.22 -2.39
CA TYR A 76 24.40 -4.48 -3.55
C TYR A 76 24.73 -2.99 -3.48
N ALA A 77 25.86 -2.60 -4.06
CA ALA A 77 25.94 -1.32 -4.76
C ALA A 77 25.72 -1.62 -6.25
N ASN A 78 24.46 -1.58 -6.71
CA ASN A 78 24.19 -1.57 -8.14
C ASN A 78 24.90 -0.35 -8.75
N PHE A 79 25.69 -0.52 -9.81
CA PHE A 79 26.42 0.62 -10.42
C PHE A 79 25.48 1.64 -11.06
N LEU A 80 24.26 1.22 -11.38
CA LEU A 80 23.18 2.07 -11.88
C LEU A 80 22.24 2.43 -10.73
N ASP A 81 21.91 3.72 -10.67
CA ASP A 81 20.92 4.24 -9.72
C ASP A 81 19.58 3.50 -9.88
N LYS A 82 18.97 3.08 -8.77
CA LYS A 82 17.63 2.49 -8.74
C LYS A 82 16.59 3.39 -9.43
N GLU A 83 16.77 4.71 -9.36
CA GLU A 83 15.92 5.67 -10.04
C GLU A 83 16.03 5.57 -11.57
N LEU A 84 17.18 5.15 -12.10
CA LEU A 84 17.38 4.94 -13.54
C LEU A 84 16.67 3.67 -14.04
N LEU A 85 16.66 2.61 -13.23
CA LEU A 85 16.11 1.31 -13.62
C LEU A 85 14.61 1.21 -13.38
N CYS A 86 14.11 1.78 -12.27
CA CYS A 86 12.73 1.63 -11.85
C CYS A 86 12.11 2.90 -11.26
N GLY A 87 12.67 4.08 -11.55
CA GLY A 87 12.17 5.37 -11.04
C GLY A 87 10.69 5.62 -11.33
N SER A 88 10.18 5.18 -12.49
CA SER A 88 8.74 5.31 -12.81
C SER A 88 7.84 4.49 -11.89
N HIS A 89 8.29 3.31 -11.45
CA HIS A 89 7.57 2.48 -10.48
C HIS A 89 7.71 3.03 -9.06
N ILE A 90 8.92 3.40 -8.65
CA ILE A 90 9.21 3.92 -7.30
C ILE A 90 8.44 5.21 -7.04
N ARG A 91 8.29 6.07 -8.06
CA ARG A 91 7.58 7.35 -7.97
C ARG A 91 6.08 7.26 -8.23
N ASN A 92 5.54 6.07 -8.52
CA ASN A 92 4.12 5.90 -8.76
C ASN A 92 3.34 5.88 -7.44
N SER A 93 2.87 7.04 -7.00
CA SER A 93 2.08 7.18 -5.77
C SER A 93 0.70 6.53 -5.83
N GLU A 94 0.22 6.08 -7.00
CA GLU A 94 -1.07 5.39 -7.11
C GLU A 94 -0.99 3.93 -6.66
N ILE A 95 0.19 3.31 -6.74
CA ILE A 95 0.41 1.89 -6.38
C ILE A 95 1.11 1.70 -5.03
N HIS A 96 1.66 2.77 -4.45
CA HIS A 96 2.34 2.76 -3.16
C HIS A 96 1.48 3.43 -2.09
N VAL A 97 1.71 3.05 -0.84
CA VAL A 97 0.91 3.50 0.31
C VAL A 97 1.83 4.03 1.40
N THR A 98 1.39 5.06 2.12
CA THR A 98 2.18 5.64 3.21
C THR A 98 1.94 4.94 4.54
N ALA A 99 2.81 5.18 5.53
CA ALA A 99 2.55 4.75 6.91
C ALA A 99 1.24 5.33 7.45
N ALA A 100 0.96 6.60 7.16
CA ALA A 100 -0.29 7.26 7.55
C ALA A 100 -1.53 6.63 6.88
N ASP A 101 -1.42 6.15 5.64
CA ASP A 101 -2.52 5.41 4.99
C ASP A 101 -2.79 4.10 5.71
N LYS A 102 -1.73 3.36 6.08
CA LYS A 102 -1.85 2.14 6.87
C LYS A 102 -2.47 2.40 8.24
N ASP A 103 -2.06 3.46 8.94
CA ASP A 103 -2.65 3.83 10.23
C ASP A 103 -4.14 4.18 10.09
N ARG A 104 -4.52 4.91 9.03
CA ARG A 104 -5.91 5.24 8.70
C ARG A 104 -6.77 4.04 8.28
N TRP A 105 -6.16 2.99 7.74
CA TRP A 105 -6.85 1.73 7.42
C TRP A 105 -6.96 0.82 8.64
N ASN A 106 -5.96 0.87 9.53
CA ASN A 106 -5.86 0.02 10.70
C ASN A 106 -6.62 0.54 11.94
N VAL A 107 -7.15 1.76 11.90
CA VAL A 107 -8.10 2.27 12.92
C VAL A 107 -9.50 2.38 12.31
N PRO A 108 -10.23 1.25 12.15
CA PRO A 108 -11.56 1.24 11.54
C PRO A 108 -12.68 1.70 12.49
N VAL A 109 -12.34 2.14 13.72
CA VAL A 109 -13.31 2.44 14.77
C VAL A 109 -12.91 3.71 15.55
N ALA A 110 -13.84 4.64 15.68
CA ALA A 110 -13.79 5.71 16.68
C ALA A 110 -14.80 5.41 17.79
N THR A 111 -14.35 5.48 19.05
CA THR A 111 -15.22 5.37 20.22
C THR A 111 -15.12 6.62 21.07
N GLY A 112 -16.18 6.92 21.80
CA GLY A 112 -16.19 8.06 22.70
C GLY A 112 -17.50 8.17 23.47
N PHE A 113 -17.62 9.25 24.22
CA PHE A 113 -18.83 9.56 24.98
C PHE A 113 -19.11 11.06 25.01
N TYR A 114 -20.35 11.42 25.34
CA TYR A 114 -20.73 12.79 25.65
C TYR A 114 -21.80 12.83 26.74
N ILE A 115 -21.87 13.96 27.45
CA ILE A 115 -22.98 14.25 28.36
C ILE A 115 -24.05 15.03 27.60
N GLY A 116 -25.28 14.55 27.67
CA GLY A 116 -26.41 15.20 27.07
C GLY A 116 -26.74 16.52 27.77
N ASN A 117 -27.16 17.51 26.98
CA ASN A 117 -27.41 18.88 27.44
C ASN A 117 -28.84 19.35 27.15
N GLY A 118 -29.72 18.46 26.69
CA GLY A 118 -31.12 18.77 26.37
C GLY A 118 -31.36 19.53 25.07
N SER A 119 -30.31 19.96 24.36
CA SER A 119 -30.47 20.63 23.06
C SER A 119 -31.18 19.72 22.06
N SER A 120 -32.06 20.30 21.23
CA SER A 120 -32.84 19.56 20.24
C SER A 120 -31.99 18.96 19.11
N SER A 121 -30.76 19.44 18.91
CA SER A 121 -29.84 18.95 17.90
C SER A 121 -28.39 19.23 18.31
N ARG A 122 -27.48 18.29 18.04
CA ARG A 122 -26.03 18.45 18.21
C ARG A 122 -25.27 17.66 17.15
N THR A 123 -24.10 18.17 16.77
CA THR A 123 -23.18 17.51 15.84
C THR A 123 -21.90 17.15 16.57
N PHE A 124 -21.38 15.97 16.30
CA PHE A 124 -20.15 15.44 16.87
C PHE A 124 -19.17 15.14 15.73
N PRO A 125 -18.02 15.84 15.69
CA PRO A 125 -17.02 15.64 14.65
C PRO A 125 -16.23 14.34 14.88
N LEU A 126 -15.90 13.66 13.78
CA LEU A 126 -14.97 12.54 13.68
C LEU A 126 -14.01 12.80 12.51
N GLU A 127 -12.86 12.13 12.50
CA GLU A 127 -11.85 12.28 11.44
C GLU A 127 -12.20 11.58 10.11
N PHE A 128 -13.39 10.97 10.04
CA PHE A 128 -13.91 10.27 8.86
C PHE A 128 -15.44 10.33 8.82
N GLN A 129 -16.01 10.02 7.65
CA GLN A 129 -17.45 9.72 7.50
C GLN A 129 -17.71 8.28 7.94
N PRO A 130 -18.48 8.03 9.02
CA PRO A 130 -18.80 6.66 9.43
C PRO A 130 -19.65 5.93 8.38
N GLN A 131 -19.43 4.64 8.19
CA GLN A 131 -20.31 3.74 7.42
C GLN A 131 -21.32 3.03 8.32
N TYR A 132 -20.99 2.88 9.60
CA TYR A 132 -21.88 2.35 10.62
C TYR A 132 -21.64 3.05 11.96
N LEU A 133 -22.71 3.36 12.68
CA LEU A 133 -22.68 4.06 13.95
C LEU A 133 -23.67 3.43 14.91
N ILE A 134 -23.21 3.14 16.12
CA ILE A 134 -24.05 2.76 17.26
C ILE A 134 -23.91 3.84 18.31
N LEU A 135 -25.04 4.29 18.85
CA LEU A 135 -25.12 5.28 19.93
C LEU A 135 -26.10 4.78 20.99
N MET A 136 -25.73 4.86 22.27
CA MET A 136 -26.62 4.48 23.36
C MET A 136 -26.36 5.23 24.66
N ALA A 137 -27.40 5.46 25.46
CA ALA A 137 -27.27 5.99 26.81
C ALA A 137 -26.62 4.95 27.73
N ALA A 138 -25.58 5.35 28.45
CA ALA A 138 -24.88 4.51 29.40
C ALA A 138 -25.75 4.26 30.64
N GLY A 139 -25.89 3.00 31.03
CA GLY A 139 -26.65 2.60 32.23
C GLY A 139 -28.18 2.68 32.08
N GLN A 140 -28.70 2.87 30.86
CA GLN A 140 -30.13 2.85 30.58
C GLN A 140 -30.49 1.71 29.61
N PRO A 141 -31.72 1.17 29.68
CA PRO A 141 -32.20 0.25 28.66
C PRO A 141 -32.34 0.97 27.31
N ALA A 142 -32.29 0.22 26.21
CA ALA A 142 -32.43 0.79 24.86
C ALA A 142 -33.73 1.57 24.67
N VAL A 143 -34.80 1.18 25.37
CA VAL A 143 -36.11 1.83 25.35
C VAL A 143 -36.69 1.87 26.76
N THR A 144 -37.33 2.99 27.13
CA THR A 144 -38.18 3.09 28.33
C THR A 144 -39.62 3.44 27.93
N ILE A 145 -40.60 2.83 28.58
CA ILE A 145 -42.03 3.03 28.31
C ILE A 145 -42.67 3.77 29.48
N ASP A 146 -43.45 4.81 29.18
CA ASP A 146 -44.35 5.49 30.10
C ASP A 146 -45.79 5.06 29.79
N PHE A 147 -46.31 4.14 30.59
CA PHE A 147 -47.66 3.60 30.42
C PHE A 147 -48.76 4.62 30.77
N ALA A 148 -48.50 5.57 31.66
CA ALA A 148 -49.49 6.57 32.04
C ALA A 148 -49.78 7.53 30.89
N ASN A 149 -48.72 7.92 30.16
CA ASN A 149 -48.83 8.81 29.01
C ASN A 149 -48.89 8.07 27.66
N SER A 150 -48.83 6.73 27.65
CA SER A 150 -48.74 5.91 26.44
C SER A 150 -47.61 6.34 25.50
N THR A 151 -46.46 6.72 26.06
CA THR A 151 -45.26 7.15 25.29
C THR A 151 -44.06 6.25 25.54
N ALA A 152 -43.08 6.29 24.64
CA ALA A 152 -41.80 5.62 24.81
C ALA A 152 -40.64 6.52 24.41
N LYS A 153 -39.48 6.27 25.02
CA LYS A 153 -38.22 6.93 24.70
C LYS A 153 -37.21 5.90 24.23
N SER A 154 -36.58 6.16 23.08
CA SER A 154 -35.44 5.39 22.59
C SER A 154 -34.15 6.04 23.05
N HIS A 155 -33.37 5.31 23.84
CA HIS A 155 -32.06 5.72 24.36
C HIS A 155 -30.91 5.13 23.55
N MET A 156 -31.23 4.33 22.53
CA MET A 156 -30.28 3.76 21.57
C MET A 156 -30.70 4.13 20.15
N ALA A 157 -29.72 4.33 19.28
CA ALA A 157 -29.91 4.55 17.87
C ALA A 157 -28.73 4.00 17.07
N MET A 158 -29.00 3.58 15.84
CA MET A 158 -27.98 3.13 14.91
C MET A 158 -28.13 3.84 13.58
N ALA A 159 -27.03 4.04 12.85
CA ALA A 159 -27.05 4.58 11.50
C ALA A 159 -26.08 3.83 10.60
N THR A 160 -26.44 3.67 9.35
CA THR A 160 -25.55 3.31 8.24
C THR A 160 -25.49 4.50 7.27
N ALA A 161 -24.63 4.43 6.25
CA ALA A 161 -24.56 5.45 5.21
C ALA A 161 -25.92 5.70 4.51
N ASN A 162 -26.81 4.71 4.45
CA ASN A 162 -28.04 4.76 3.68
C ASN A 162 -29.32 4.85 4.53
N THR A 163 -29.28 4.46 5.80
CA THR A 163 -30.46 4.45 6.67
C THR A 163 -30.09 4.73 8.11
N SER A 164 -31.05 5.21 8.91
CA SER A 164 -30.81 5.56 10.31
C SER A 164 -32.04 5.30 11.17
N SER A 165 -31.79 4.98 12.44
CA SER A 165 -32.80 5.09 13.49
C SER A 165 -33.22 6.56 13.65
N GLN A 166 -34.39 6.77 14.25
CA GLN A 166 -34.87 8.12 14.52
C GLN A 166 -33.87 8.94 15.35
N GLY A 167 -33.63 10.18 14.92
CA GLY A 167 -32.85 11.14 15.70
C GLY A 167 -31.34 10.99 15.60
N ILE A 168 -30.82 10.16 14.69
CA ILE A 168 -29.39 10.08 14.40
C ILE A 168 -29.15 10.19 12.89
N GLN A 169 -28.05 10.81 12.49
CA GLN A 169 -27.68 10.98 11.09
C GLN A 169 -26.15 10.97 10.95
N ILE A 170 -25.64 10.21 9.98
CA ILE A 170 -24.23 10.28 9.59
C ILE A 170 -23.99 11.54 8.74
N THR A 171 -22.84 12.19 8.97
CA THR A 171 -22.38 13.36 8.21
C THR A 171 -21.05 13.04 7.51
N SER A 172 -20.55 13.93 6.66
CA SER A 172 -19.27 13.72 5.95
C SER A 172 -18.04 13.62 6.87
N SER A 173 -18.16 14.02 8.13
CA SER A 173 -17.05 14.07 9.10
C SER A 173 -17.54 13.80 10.52
N GLY A 174 -18.44 12.83 10.69
CA GLY A 174 -18.99 12.46 12.00
C GLY A 174 -20.47 12.18 11.98
N PHE A 175 -21.19 12.62 13.01
CA PHE A 175 -22.62 12.37 13.12
C PHE A 175 -23.37 13.50 13.82
N LYS A 176 -24.69 13.51 13.63
CA LYS A 176 -25.62 14.44 14.24
C LYS A 176 -26.68 13.65 15.02
N VAL A 177 -26.98 14.12 16.22
CA VAL A 177 -28.13 13.66 17.01
C VAL A 177 -29.19 14.74 17.00
N SER A 178 -30.45 14.33 17.00
CA SER A 178 -31.60 15.22 17.02
C SER A 178 -32.74 14.59 17.82
N LYS A 179 -33.49 15.44 18.52
CA LYS A 179 -34.75 15.04 19.12
C LYS A 179 -35.78 14.92 18.00
N ALA A 180 -36.31 13.72 17.82
CA ALA A 180 -37.34 13.43 16.85
C ALA A 180 -38.37 12.51 17.49
N THR A 181 -39.63 12.67 17.10
CA THR A 181 -40.75 11.87 17.61
C THR A 181 -41.52 11.32 16.42
N SER A 182 -41.80 10.01 16.44
CA SER A 182 -42.64 9.33 15.43
C SER A 182 -43.65 8.45 16.15
N GLY A 183 -44.94 8.69 15.90
CA GLY A 183 -46.00 8.18 16.76
C GLY A 183 -45.74 8.57 18.21
N ASN A 184 -45.73 7.58 19.10
CA ASN A 184 -45.54 7.78 20.53
C ASN A 184 -44.09 7.52 20.99
N VAL A 185 -43.14 7.33 20.07
CA VAL A 185 -41.73 7.07 20.38
C VAL A 185 -40.91 8.33 20.10
N THR A 186 -40.11 8.75 21.08
CA THR A 186 -39.18 9.89 20.96
C THR A 186 -37.73 9.41 21.06
N SER A 187 -36.85 9.88 20.17
CA SER A 187 -35.40 9.71 20.31
C SER A 187 -34.87 10.60 21.43
N ASP A 188 -34.38 9.97 22.50
CA ASP A 188 -33.81 10.64 23.66
C ASP A 188 -32.29 10.44 23.67
N LEU A 189 -31.63 11.00 22.66
CA LEU A 189 -30.19 10.83 22.40
C LEU A 189 -29.35 12.01 22.92
N ASN A 190 -29.94 12.93 23.69
CA ASN A 190 -29.24 14.10 24.23
C ASN A 190 -29.92 14.63 25.51
N ALA A 191 -30.49 13.76 26.35
CA ALA A 191 -31.13 14.15 27.59
C ALA A 191 -30.15 14.84 28.56
N ILE A 192 -30.63 15.85 29.30
CA ILE A 192 -29.80 16.63 30.24
C ILE A 192 -29.20 15.68 31.28
N GLY A 193 -27.86 15.71 31.41
CA GLY A 193 -27.14 14.96 32.45
C GLY A 193 -26.99 13.46 32.18
N VAL A 194 -27.47 12.96 31.05
CA VAL A 194 -27.31 11.54 30.67
C VAL A 194 -26.03 11.36 29.88
N SER A 195 -25.22 10.36 30.24
CA SER A 195 -24.03 9.96 29.49
C SER A 195 -24.42 9.09 28.31
N TYR A 196 -23.90 9.37 27.13
CA TYR A 196 -24.06 8.56 25.93
C TYR A 196 -22.71 8.08 25.43
N ILE A 197 -22.63 6.82 25.01
CA ILE A 197 -21.45 6.23 24.37
C ILE A 197 -21.73 5.97 22.89
N TYR A 198 -20.71 6.10 22.06
CA TYR A 198 -20.80 5.78 20.65
C TYR A 198 -19.64 4.92 20.17
N VAL A 199 -19.92 4.12 19.15
CA VAL A 199 -18.96 3.35 18.36
C VAL A 199 -19.24 3.64 16.90
N ALA A 200 -18.30 4.27 16.23
CA ALA A 200 -18.38 4.66 14.82
C ALA A 200 -17.37 3.88 14.00
N TYR A 201 -17.84 3.13 13.02
CA TYR A 201 -17.02 2.37 12.09
C TYR A 201 -16.84 3.16 10.80
N LYS A 202 -15.61 3.19 10.29
CA LYS A 202 -15.31 3.76 8.98
C LYS A 202 -15.85 2.89 7.85
#